data_AF-A0A453KX41-F1
#
_entry.id   AF-A0A453KX41-F1
#
_cell.length_a   1.000
_cell.length_b   1.000
_cell.length_c   1.000
_cell.angle_alpha   90.00
_cell.angle_beta   90.00
_cell.angle_gamma   90.00
#
_symmetry.space_group_name_H-M   'P 1'
#
loop_
_entity.id
_entity.type
_entity.pdbx_description
1 polymer ?
#
loop_
_entity_poly.entity_id
_entity_poly.type
_entity_poly.pdbx_seq_one_letter_code
_entity_poly.pdbx_strand_id
1 'polypeptide(L)'
;RRGEKPYLLIDFSDYLHISVYVLGAVFLQLCQVLLLGEHPIVQKLVDPSLFIHRFTERLLGKRNNAVSDTALCIVASMKRDWMQTGRKPSGLCGAALYIAALSHGYDYTKADIAAVVHVCEATLFKRLIEFESTDSGSLTIEDFLAKAYEETVPKCSAKYGEVLCEHKDKGAEHFSHGLCEECYDNFTELSGGLEGGADPPAFQQAEKHRQDAAKRSKETAVVEETLCELNSSDVEDNIMTPWKVEVSEHT
;
A
#
# COMPACT_ATOMS: atom_id res chain seq x y z
N ARG A 1 22.84 -12.40 -5.38
CA ARG A 1 21.54 -13.03 -5.03
C ARG A 1 21.68 -14.33 -4.24
N ARG A 2 22.44 -15.34 -4.70
CA ARG A 2 22.52 -16.66 -4.02
C ARG A 2 22.94 -16.66 -2.54
N GLY A 3 23.79 -15.72 -2.11
CA GLY A 3 24.28 -15.64 -0.73
C GLY A 3 23.67 -14.51 0.10
N GLU A 4 22.50 -13.98 -0.27
CA GLU A 4 21.77 -12.92 0.46
C GLU A 4 22.60 -11.69 0.83
N LYS A 5 23.66 -11.45 0.05
CA LYS A 5 24.52 -10.29 0.25
C LYS A 5 23.76 -9.01 -0.12
N PRO A 6 23.92 -7.93 0.67
CA PRO A 6 23.20 -6.68 0.47
C PRO A 6 23.86 -5.87 -0.65
N TYR A 7 23.84 -6.39 -1.89
CA TYR A 7 24.30 -5.70 -3.09
C TYR A 7 23.18 -5.59 -4.12
N LEU A 8 23.02 -4.39 -4.66
CA LEU A 8 22.13 -4.03 -5.75
C LEU A 8 22.91 -4.01 -7.06
N LEU A 9 22.20 -4.18 -8.19
CA LEU A 9 22.81 -4.11 -9.52
C LEU A 9 23.48 -2.74 -9.79
N ILE A 10 22.93 -1.68 -9.19
CA ILE A 10 23.48 -0.33 -9.30
C ILE A 10 24.84 -0.19 -8.61
N ASP A 11 25.11 -0.96 -7.55
CA ASP A 11 26.43 -0.90 -6.89
C ASP A 11 27.54 -1.40 -7.84
N PHE A 12 27.23 -2.39 -8.70
CA PHE A 12 28.15 -2.85 -9.75
C PHE A 12 28.25 -1.86 -10.90
N SER A 13 27.14 -1.20 -11.25
CA SER A 13 27.10 -0.13 -12.25
C SER A 13 28.04 1.00 -11.86
N ASP A 14 27.98 1.44 -10.60
CA ASP A 14 28.81 2.52 -10.06
C ASP A 14 30.29 2.12 -10.03
N TYR A 15 30.61 0.88 -9.65
CA TYR A 15 31.99 0.37 -9.62
C TYR A 15 32.61 0.20 -11.01
N LEU A 16 31.83 -0.31 -11.97
CA LEU A 16 32.31 -0.58 -13.33
C LEU A 16 32.21 0.64 -14.25
N HIS A 17 31.52 1.70 -13.83
CA HIS A 17 31.14 2.86 -14.66
C HIS A 17 30.41 2.46 -15.96
N ILE A 18 29.61 1.39 -15.90
CA ILE A 18 28.78 0.90 -17.01
C ILE A 18 27.32 1.16 -16.66
N SER A 19 26.50 1.51 -17.65
CA SER A 19 25.06 1.70 -17.46
C SER A 19 24.38 0.46 -16.87
N VAL A 20 23.59 0.65 -15.80
CA VAL A 20 22.81 -0.41 -15.15
C VAL A 20 21.89 -1.15 -16.12
N TYR A 21 21.43 -0.48 -17.19
CA TYR A 21 20.58 -1.07 -18.23
C TYR A 21 21.35 -2.09 -19.07
N VAL A 22 22.61 -1.80 -19.41
CA VAL A 22 23.48 -2.74 -20.14
C VAL A 22 23.78 -3.95 -19.27
N LEU A 23 24.13 -3.72 -18.00
CA LEU A 23 24.41 -4.80 -17.06
C LEU A 23 23.16 -5.67 -16.82
N GLY A 24 21.98 -5.05 -16.73
CA GLY A 24 20.70 -5.73 -16.62
C GLY A 24 20.39 -6.58 -17.85
N ALA A 25 20.62 -6.06 -19.06
CA ALA A 25 20.39 -6.79 -20.30
C ALA A 25 21.27 -8.05 -20.40
N VAL A 26 22.57 -7.92 -20.11
CA VAL A 26 23.51 -9.06 -20.10
C VAL A 26 23.13 -10.07 -19.02
N PHE A 27 22.72 -9.62 -17.84
CA PHE A 27 22.24 -10.50 -16.78
C PHE A 27 21.00 -11.30 -17.20
N LEU A 28 20.04 -10.68 -17.89
CA LEU A 28 18.85 -11.36 -18.39
C LEU A 28 19.20 -12.37 -19.50
N GLN A 29 20.10 -12.02 -20.42
CA GLN A 29 20.61 -12.95 -21.44
C GLN A 29 21.29 -14.17 -20.80
N LEU A 30 22.11 -13.96 -19.77
CA LEU A 30 22.74 -15.05 -19.04
C LEU A 30 21.70 -15.95 -18.35
N CYS A 31 20.67 -15.36 -17.74
CA CYS A 31 19.57 -16.13 -17.15
C CYS A 31 18.85 -16.99 -18.20
N GLN A 32 18.68 -16.50 -19.43
CA GLN A 32 18.06 -17.26 -20.53
C GLN A 32 18.95 -18.42 -20.98
N VAL A 33 20.25 -18.16 -21.22
CA VAL A 33 21.21 -19.20 -21.67
C VAL A 33 21.36 -20.31 -20.64
N LEU A 34 21.34 -19.96 -19.35
CA LEU A 34 21.45 -20.92 -18.25
C LEU A 34 20.10 -21.52 -17.81
N LEU A 35 19.00 -21.22 -18.51
CA LEU A 35 17.64 -21.69 -18.20
C LEU A 35 17.21 -21.40 -16.75
N LEU A 36 17.62 -20.24 -16.21
CA LEU A 36 17.35 -19.83 -14.83
C LEU A 36 16.01 -19.11 -14.65
N GLY A 37 15.15 -19.08 -15.67
CA GLY A 37 13.88 -18.34 -15.65
C GLY A 37 12.95 -18.76 -14.50
N GLU A 38 12.90 -20.06 -14.21
CA GLU A 38 12.12 -20.63 -13.10
C GLU A 38 12.95 -20.84 -11.84
N HIS A 39 14.25 -20.57 -11.90
CA HIS A 39 15.13 -20.84 -10.78
C HIS A 39 14.82 -19.87 -9.62
N PRO A 40 14.77 -20.35 -8.35
CA PRO A 40 14.45 -19.52 -7.19
C PRO A 40 15.32 -18.26 -7.03
N ILE A 41 16.54 -18.27 -7.58
CA ILE A 41 17.46 -17.11 -7.58
C ILE A 41 16.89 -15.91 -8.35
N VAL A 42 16.12 -16.17 -9.42
CA VAL A 42 15.54 -15.12 -10.27
C VAL A 42 14.15 -14.74 -9.77
N GLN A 43 13.34 -15.72 -9.36
CA GLN A 43 11.97 -15.52 -8.87
C GLN A 43 11.91 -14.89 -7.47
N LYS A 44 12.87 -15.18 -6.58
CA LYS A 44 12.84 -14.67 -5.19
C LYS A 44 12.93 -13.15 -5.18
N LEU A 45 11.91 -12.52 -4.59
CA LEU A 45 11.90 -11.09 -4.31
C LEU A 45 13.06 -10.74 -3.37
N VAL A 46 13.75 -9.64 -3.68
CA VAL A 46 14.82 -9.13 -2.84
C VAL A 46 14.20 -8.47 -1.62
N ASP A 47 14.57 -8.91 -0.42
CA ASP A 47 14.08 -8.31 0.81
C ASP A 47 14.74 -6.94 1.06
N PRO A 48 13.98 -5.83 1.15
CA PRO A 48 14.52 -4.51 1.46
C PRO A 48 15.24 -4.42 2.80
N SER A 49 14.89 -5.27 3.77
CA SER A 49 15.50 -5.29 5.12
C SER A 49 17.02 -5.48 5.07
N LEU A 50 17.52 -6.26 4.10
CA LEU A 50 18.95 -6.57 3.93
C LEU A 50 19.81 -5.32 3.72
N PHE A 51 19.24 -4.24 3.17
CA PHE A 51 19.99 -3.04 2.83
C PHE A 51 19.97 -1.97 3.92
N ILE A 52 19.09 -2.09 4.93
CA ILE A 52 18.85 -1.03 5.92
C ILE A 52 20.13 -0.67 6.66
N HIS A 53 20.81 -1.65 7.28
CA HIS A 53 22.05 -1.37 8.02
C HIS A 53 23.11 -0.66 7.17
N ARG A 54 23.28 -1.10 5.92
CA ARG A 54 24.23 -0.50 4.97
C ARG A 54 23.88 0.94 4.64
N PHE A 55 22.60 1.23 4.38
CA PHE A 55 22.15 2.57 4.06
C PHE A 55 22.19 3.50 5.28
N THR A 56 21.84 3.01 6.47
CA THR A 56 21.97 3.75 7.72
C THR A 56 23.42 4.13 8.00
N GLU A 57 24.35 3.17 7.88
CA GLU A 57 25.78 3.42 8.06
C GLU A 57 26.30 4.45 7.06
N ARG A 58 25.87 4.37 5.79
CA ARG A 58 26.27 5.32 4.74
C ARG A 58 25.69 6.72 4.95
N LEU A 59 24.46 6.84 5.46
CA LEU A 59 23.80 8.12 5.72
C LEU A 59 24.39 8.82 6.96
N LEU A 60 24.53 8.09 8.07
CA LEU A 60 24.98 8.64 9.35
C LEU A 60 26.51 8.73 9.45
N GLY A 61 27.25 8.06 8.56
CA GLY A 61 28.70 7.89 8.64
C GLY A 61 29.18 7.02 9.81
N LYS A 62 28.25 6.46 10.61
CA LYS A 62 28.51 5.62 11.77
C LYS A 62 27.43 4.56 11.90
N ARG A 63 27.75 3.47 12.59
CA ARG A 63 26.78 2.43 12.92
C ARG A 63 25.84 2.93 14.02
N ASN A 64 24.55 2.99 13.71
CA ASN A 64 23.50 3.28 14.67
C ASN A 64 22.41 2.21 14.57
N ASN A 65 22.39 1.29 15.54
CA ASN A 65 21.44 0.20 15.57
C ASN A 65 20.03 0.72 15.86
N ALA A 66 19.86 1.73 16.72
CA ALA A 66 18.53 2.25 17.06
C ALA A 66 17.78 2.78 15.83
N VAL A 67 18.45 3.56 14.98
CA VAL A 67 17.87 4.04 13.70
C VAL A 67 17.61 2.88 12.74
N SER A 68 18.52 1.91 12.68
CA SER A 68 18.36 0.74 11.82
C SER A 68 17.18 -0.13 12.23
N ASP A 69 17.00 -0.35 13.53
CA ASP A 69 15.94 -1.18 14.09
C ASP A 69 14.57 -0.53 13.88
N THR A 70 14.45 0.78 14.11
CA THR A 70 13.25 1.55 13.76
C THR A 70 12.94 1.47 12.26
N ALA A 71 13.96 1.64 11.40
CA ALA A 71 13.77 1.52 9.96
C ALA A 71 13.35 0.10 9.54
N LEU A 72 13.87 -0.95 10.19
CA LEU A 72 13.47 -2.34 9.96
C LEU A 72 12.00 -2.57 10.34
N CYS A 73 11.54 -2.04 11.48
CA CYS A 73 10.13 -2.10 11.88
C CYS A 73 9.22 -1.43 10.84
N ILE A 74 9.61 -0.25 10.34
CA ILE A 74 8.86 0.46 9.31
C ILE A 74 8.82 -0.34 8.00
N VAL A 75 9.96 -0.90 7.56
CA VAL A 75 10.00 -1.79 6.39
C VAL A 75 9.10 -3.01 6.58
N ALA A 76 9.08 -3.61 7.77
CA ALA A 76 8.21 -4.75 8.06
C ALA A 76 6.72 -4.36 7.94
N SER A 77 6.33 -3.17 8.40
CA SER A 77 4.97 -2.64 8.16
C SER A 77 4.70 -2.45 6.68
N MET A 78 5.56 -1.73 5.96
CA MET A 78 5.37 -1.49 4.52
C MET A 78 5.26 -2.78 3.70
N LYS A 79 5.92 -3.87 4.15
CA LYS A 79 5.79 -5.20 3.53
C LYS A 79 4.42 -5.82 3.79
N ARG A 80 3.87 -5.69 5.00
CA ARG A 80 2.52 -6.15 5.36
C ARG A 80 1.46 -5.37 4.59
N ASP A 81 1.69 -4.09 4.35
CA ASP A 81 0.80 -3.22 3.56
C ASP A 81 1.00 -3.37 2.03
N TRP A 82 1.63 -4.46 1.58
CA TRP A 82 1.86 -4.78 0.16
C TRP A 82 2.55 -3.68 -0.68
N MET A 83 3.32 -2.79 -0.04
CA MET A 83 3.96 -1.66 -0.72
C MET A 83 5.18 -2.06 -1.56
N GLN A 84 5.68 -3.29 -1.41
CA GLN A 84 6.87 -3.81 -2.10
C GLN A 84 6.57 -4.37 -3.50
N THR A 85 5.37 -4.89 -3.74
CA THR A 85 5.08 -5.73 -4.92
C THR A 85 5.23 -4.95 -6.23
N GLY A 86 5.97 -5.53 -7.18
CA GLY A 86 6.23 -4.92 -8.50
C GLY A 86 7.05 -3.63 -8.47
N ARG A 87 7.67 -3.28 -7.34
CA ARG A 87 8.33 -1.99 -7.12
C ARG A 87 9.80 -2.17 -6.74
N LYS A 88 10.63 -1.15 -7.01
CA LYS A 88 12.06 -1.18 -6.66
C LYS A 88 12.22 -1.09 -5.12
N PRO A 89 12.87 -2.07 -4.45
CA PRO A 89 12.96 -2.11 -2.99
C PRO A 89 13.71 -0.92 -2.39
N SER A 90 14.68 -0.34 -3.13
CA SER A 90 15.44 0.84 -2.69
C SER A 90 14.57 2.04 -2.32
N GLY A 91 13.43 2.22 -2.98
CA GLY A 91 12.50 3.31 -2.66
C GLY A 91 11.82 3.13 -1.31
N LEU A 92 11.47 1.88 -0.95
CA LEU A 92 10.93 1.56 0.38
C LEU A 92 11.99 1.73 1.46
N CYS A 93 13.22 1.24 1.22
CA CYS A 93 14.33 1.45 2.15
C CYS A 93 14.56 2.94 2.43
N GLY A 94 14.53 3.78 1.38
CA GLY A 94 14.68 5.23 1.52
C GLY A 94 13.56 5.86 2.35
N ALA A 95 12.30 5.49 2.11
CA ALA A 95 11.17 6.02 2.87
C ALA A 95 11.25 5.64 4.36
N ALA A 96 11.54 4.36 4.64
CA ALA A 96 11.72 3.88 6.00
C ALA A 96 12.90 4.55 6.71
N LEU A 97 14.02 4.72 6.02
CA LEU A 97 15.21 5.38 6.58
C LEU A 97 14.96 6.87 6.87
N TYR A 98 14.24 7.57 5.99
CA TYR A 98 13.86 8.97 6.21
C TYR A 98 12.99 9.12 7.46
N ILE A 99 11.94 8.31 7.60
CA ILE A 99 11.06 8.33 8.77
C ILE A 99 11.86 8.01 10.04
N ALA A 100 12.67 6.95 10.03
CA ALA A 100 13.49 6.57 11.18
C ALA A 100 14.50 7.65 11.57
N ALA A 101 15.16 8.29 10.59
CA ALA A 101 16.11 9.36 10.87
C ALA A 101 15.43 10.54 11.59
N LEU A 102 14.25 10.96 11.12
CA LEU A 102 13.45 12.00 11.77
C LEU A 102 13.00 11.60 13.18
N SER A 103 12.58 10.34 13.38
CA SER A 103 12.19 9.82 14.70
C SER A 103 13.31 9.93 15.74
N HIS A 104 14.56 9.79 15.31
CA HIS A 104 15.74 9.86 16.17
C HIS A 104 16.37 11.27 16.22
N GLY A 105 15.70 12.28 15.68
CA GLY A 105 16.14 13.69 15.74
C GLY A 105 17.22 14.07 14.74
N TYR A 106 17.35 13.34 13.62
CA TYR A 106 18.26 13.70 12.54
C TYR A 106 17.50 14.45 11.42
N ASP A 107 17.96 15.65 11.10
CA ASP A 107 17.41 16.46 10.01
C ASP A 107 18.16 16.21 8.69
N TYR A 108 17.73 15.18 7.96
CA TYR A 108 18.19 14.93 6.58
C TYR A 108 17.16 15.41 5.56
N THR A 109 17.63 15.93 4.44
CA THR A 109 16.74 16.28 3.33
C THR A 109 16.36 15.03 2.54
N LYS A 110 15.25 15.10 1.79
CA LYS A 110 14.84 14.01 0.88
C LYS A 110 15.91 13.73 -0.19
N ALA A 111 16.65 14.75 -0.60
CA ALA A 111 17.77 14.65 -1.53
C ALA A 111 18.93 13.82 -0.97
N ASP A 112 19.28 14.02 0.32
CA ASP A 112 20.35 13.27 0.99
C ASP A 112 20.03 11.77 1.02
N ILE A 113 18.79 11.43 1.37
CA ILE A 113 18.32 10.04 1.38
C ILE A 113 18.31 9.46 -0.03
N ALA A 114 17.78 10.20 -1.00
CA ALA A 114 17.69 9.79 -2.40
C ALA A 114 19.07 9.45 -2.99
N ALA A 115 20.09 10.25 -2.64
CA ALA A 115 21.47 10.02 -3.03
C ALA A 115 22.04 8.71 -2.42
N VAL A 116 21.77 8.43 -1.16
CA VAL A 116 22.27 7.22 -0.47
C VAL A 116 21.63 5.93 -1.00
N VAL A 117 20.32 5.94 -1.26
CA VAL A 117 19.57 4.75 -1.71
C VAL A 117 19.48 4.62 -3.24
N HIS A 118 20.05 5.57 -3.99
CA HIS A 118 20.06 5.61 -5.45
C HIS A 118 18.64 5.51 -6.07
N VAL A 119 17.77 6.45 -5.68
CA VAL A 119 16.42 6.63 -6.23
C VAL A 119 16.14 8.11 -6.48
N CYS A 120 15.14 8.42 -7.31
CA CYS A 120 14.70 9.79 -7.50
C CYS A 120 13.90 10.29 -6.28
N GLU A 121 14.03 11.57 -5.94
CA GLU A 121 13.26 12.19 -4.85
C GLU A 121 11.75 12.04 -5.05
N ALA A 122 11.25 12.18 -6.28
CA ALA A 122 9.84 11.97 -6.59
C ALA A 122 9.36 10.54 -6.27
N THR A 123 10.23 9.54 -6.41
CA THR A 123 9.91 8.15 -6.04
C THR A 123 9.85 8.01 -4.53
N LEU A 124 10.80 8.60 -3.81
CA LEU A 124 10.82 8.63 -2.35
C LEU A 124 9.57 9.32 -1.80
N PHE A 125 9.21 10.48 -2.34
CA PHE A 125 8.03 11.25 -1.95
C PHE A 125 6.74 10.46 -2.15
N LYS A 126 6.58 9.79 -3.30
CA LYS A 126 5.43 8.90 -3.55
C LYS A 126 5.32 7.78 -2.51
N ARG A 127 6.44 7.18 -2.10
CA ARG A 127 6.45 6.14 -1.06
C ARG A 127 6.04 6.67 0.30
N LEU A 128 6.47 7.88 0.65
CA LEU A 128 6.09 8.52 1.91
C LEU A 128 4.58 8.80 1.94
N ILE A 129 4.01 9.34 0.87
CA ILE A 129 2.55 9.57 0.77
C ILE A 129 1.77 8.25 0.83
N GLU A 130 2.24 7.21 0.12
CA GLU A 130 1.56 5.90 0.19
C GLU A 130 1.59 5.34 1.63
N PHE A 131 2.71 5.50 2.35
CA PHE A 131 2.79 5.05 3.73
C PHE A 131 1.88 5.85 4.66
N GLU A 132 1.84 7.18 4.51
CA GLU A 132 0.93 8.06 5.25
C GLU A 132 -0.54 7.67 5.07
N SER A 133 -0.91 7.13 3.90
CA SER A 133 -2.26 6.66 3.64
C SER A 133 -2.61 5.30 4.25
N THR A 134 -1.66 4.62 4.90
CA THR A 134 -1.90 3.35 5.61
C THR A 134 -2.32 3.58 7.06
N ASP A 135 -2.98 2.60 7.66
CA ASP A 135 -3.34 2.65 9.09
C ASP A 135 -2.10 2.87 9.97
N SER A 136 -0.99 2.22 9.63
CA SER A 136 0.29 2.35 10.32
C SER A 136 0.92 3.74 10.19
N GLY A 137 0.69 4.43 9.07
CA GLY A 137 1.18 5.79 8.83
C GLY A 137 0.41 6.88 9.59
N SER A 138 -0.79 6.57 10.06
CA SER A 138 -1.61 7.49 10.87
C SER A 138 -1.24 7.54 12.36
N LEU A 139 -0.41 6.58 12.81
CA LEU A 139 0.00 6.46 14.20
C LEU A 139 1.16 7.41 14.55
N THR A 140 1.26 7.77 15.83
CA THR A 140 2.49 8.38 16.33
C THR A 140 3.64 7.38 16.25
N ILE A 141 4.88 7.85 16.18
CA ILE A 141 6.05 6.97 16.13
C ILE A 141 6.12 6.05 17.37
N GLU A 142 5.73 6.57 18.54
CA GLU A 142 5.71 5.81 19.80
C GLU A 142 4.67 4.68 19.75
N ASP A 143 3.43 5.00 19.34
CA ASP A 143 2.35 4.02 19.21
C ASP A 143 2.67 2.97 18.13
N PHE A 144 3.25 3.42 17.02
CA PHE A 144 3.68 2.55 15.93
C PHE A 144 4.70 1.51 16.42
N LEU A 145 5.73 1.96 17.16
CA LEU A 145 6.77 1.06 17.66
C LEU A 145 6.24 0.09 18.72
N ALA A 146 5.32 0.54 19.58
CA ALA A 146 4.65 -0.33 20.54
C ALA A 146 3.87 -1.45 19.82
N LYS A 147 3.05 -1.09 18.81
CA LYS A 147 2.30 -2.05 17.99
C LYS A 147 3.20 -3.02 17.23
N ALA A 148 4.29 -2.52 16.66
CA ALA A 148 5.26 -3.35 15.93
C ALA A 148 5.93 -4.39 16.86
N TYR A 149 6.16 -4.05 18.14
CA TYR A 149 6.71 -5.00 19.11
C TYR A 149 5.69 -6.09 19.49
N GLU A 150 4.40 -5.74 19.63
CA GLU A 150 3.34 -6.72 19.87
C GLU A 150 3.16 -7.72 18.71
N GLU A 151 3.35 -7.25 17.47
CA GLU A 151 3.23 -8.05 16.25
C GLU A 151 4.47 -8.94 15.98
N THR A 152 5.64 -8.59 16.50
CA THR A 152 6.90 -9.35 16.28
C THR A 152 7.10 -10.50 17.27
N VAL A 153 6.35 -10.54 18.36
CA VAL A 153 6.25 -11.73 19.20
C VAL A 153 5.31 -12.71 18.49
N PRO A 154 5.77 -13.90 18.07
CA PRO A 154 4.86 -14.91 17.57
C PRO A 154 3.91 -15.27 18.71
N LYS A 155 2.67 -14.80 18.67
CA LYS A 155 1.58 -15.41 19.46
C LYS A 155 1.25 -16.76 18.82
N CYS A 156 2.15 -17.72 18.92
CA CYS A 156 1.91 -19.11 18.59
C CYS A 156 2.76 -20.01 19.50
N SER A 157 2.17 -20.42 20.61
CA SER A 157 2.61 -21.58 21.39
C SER A 157 1.59 -22.73 21.25
N ALA A 158 0.93 -22.84 20.10
CA ALA A 158 0.08 -23.98 19.78
C ALA A 158 0.94 -25.09 19.15
N LYS A 159 0.92 -26.29 19.74
CA LYS A 159 1.64 -27.46 19.23
C LYS A 159 1.01 -27.91 17.91
N TYR A 160 1.83 -28.16 16.88
CA TYR A 160 1.37 -28.56 15.54
C TYR A 160 0.50 -29.82 15.57
N GLY A 161 -0.68 -29.77 14.95
CA GLY A 161 -1.60 -30.90 14.80
C GLY A 161 -2.77 -30.94 15.79
N GLU A 162 -2.82 -30.00 16.74
CA GLU A 162 -3.91 -29.92 17.71
C GLU A 162 -4.93 -28.88 17.24
N VAL A 163 -6.18 -29.30 17.08
CA VAL A 163 -7.29 -28.35 16.93
C VAL A 163 -7.45 -27.55 18.22
N LEU A 164 -7.65 -26.24 18.08
CA LEU A 164 -7.90 -25.26 19.13
C LEU A 164 -9.39 -24.98 19.33
N CYS A 165 -10.26 -25.57 18.52
CA CYS A 165 -11.71 -25.50 18.69
C CYS A 165 -12.21 -26.50 19.75
N GLU A 166 -13.45 -26.32 20.23
CA GLU A 166 -14.10 -27.20 21.22
C GLU A 166 -14.22 -28.68 20.78
N HIS A 167 -14.00 -28.95 19.49
CA HIS A 167 -14.04 -30.30 18.92
C HIS A 167 -12.75 -31.09 19.14
N LYS A 168 -11.76 -30.51 19.82
CA LYS A 168 -10.52 -31.16 20.23
C LYS A 168 -10.71 -32.46 21.00
N ASP A 169 -11.56 -32.45 22.03
CA ASP A 169 -11.79 -33.64 22.88
C ASP A 169 -12.71 -34.67 22.21
N LYS A 170 -13.32 -34.30 21.07
CA LYS A 170 -14.20 -35.17 20.26
C LYS A 170 -13.43 -35.90 19.15
N GLY A 171 -12.10 -35.77 19.10
CA GLY A 171 -11.26 -36.41 18.09
C GLY A 171 -11.34 -35.76 16.71
N ALA A 172 -11.79 -34.52 16.62
CA ALA A 172 -11.84 -33.81 15.35
C ALA A 172 -10.42 -33.53 14.82
N GLU A 173 -10.21 -33.84 13.55
CA GLU A 173 -8.93 -33.58 12.90
C GLU A 173 -8.76 -32.09 12.58
N HIS A 174 -7.50 -31.66 12.58
CA HIS A 174 -7.12 -30.30 12.23
C HIS A 174 -7.38 -30.03 10.75
N PHE A 175 -8.13 -28.96 10.48
CA PHE A 175 -8.38 -28.47 9.13
C PHE A 175 -7.49 -27.25 8.81
N SER A 176 -7.73 -26.08 9.40
CA SER A 176 -6.95 -24.85 9.13
C SER A 176 -7.04 -23.81 10.26
N HIS A 177 -6.01 -22.97 10.40
CA HIS A 177 -5.86 -21.93 11.45
C HIS A 177 -6.11 -22.43 12.89
N GLY A 178 -5.81 -23.71 13.15
CA GLY A 178 -6.09 -24.33 14.43
C GLY A 178 -7.55 -24.71 14.63
N LEU A 179 -8.38 -24.81 13.59
CA LEU A 179 -9.79 -25.20 13.66
C LEU A 179 -10.03 -26.52 12.92
N CYS A 180 -11.06 -27.27 13.31
CA CYS A 180 -11.60 -28.37 12.51
C CYS A 180 -12.45 -27.84 11.36
N GLU A 181 -12.78 -28.70 10.41
CA GLU A 181 -13.47 -28.34 9.16
C GLU A 181 -14.79 -27.59 9.40
N GLU A 182 -15.67 -28.14 10.25
CA GLU A 182 -16.94 -27.50 10.59
C GLU A 182 -16.77 -26.14 11.30
N CYS A 183 -15.75 -25.99 12.14
CA CYS A 183 -15.45 -24.71 12.79
C CYS A 183 -14.83 -23.70 11.83
N TYR A 184 -14.06 -24.15 10.84
CA TYR A 184 -13.47 -23.30 9.82
C TYR A 184 -14.53 -22.77 8.85
N ASP A 185 -15.49 -23.60 8.46
CA ASP A 185 -16.57 -23.20 7.57
C ASP A 185 -17.52 -22.23 8.28
N ASN A 186 -17.88 -22.53 9.53
CA ASN A 186 -18.64 -21.60 10.37
C ASN A 186 -17.87 -20.29 10.64
N PHE A 187 -16.55 -20.35 10.81
CA PHE A 187 -15.70 -19.16 10.89
C PHE A 187 -15.76 -18.34 9.61
N THR A 188 -15.61 -18.96 8.45
CA THR A 188 -15.61 -18.30 7.14
C THR A 188 -16.97 -17.67 6.84
N GLU A 189 -18.06 -18.34 7.20
CA GLU A 189 -19.42 -17.85 7.01
C GLU A 189 -19.80 -16.73 8.00
N LEU A 190 -19.41 -16.83 9.28
CA LEU A 190 -19.65 -15.79 10.29
C LEU A 190 -18.79 -14.54 10.10
N SER A 191 -17.55 -14.67 9.59
CA SER A 191 -16.60 -13.55 9.47
C SER A 191 -16.52 -12.94 8.07
N GLY A 192 -17.13 -13.58 7.06
CA GLY A 192 -16.93 -13.24 5.65
C GLY A 192 -15.55 -13.66 5.11
N GLY A 193 -14.79 -14.45 5.89
CA GLY A 193 -13.40 -14.80 5.63
C GLY A 193 -12.40 -13.73 6.10
N LEU A 194 -11.10 -14.01 5.96
CA LEU A 194 -10.00 -13.07 6.26
C LEU A 194 -9.89 -11.92 5.22
N GLU A 195 -10.99 -11.56 4.56
CA GLU A 195 -11.01 -10.48 3.58
C GLU A 195 -11.24 -9.13 4.27
N GLY A 196 -10.12 -8.49 4.59
CA GLY A 196 -10.10 -7.14 5.14
C GLY A 196 -8.70 -6.52 5.28
N GLY A 197 -7.70 -7.09 4.61
CA GLY A 197 -6.30 -6.63 4.69
C GLY A 197 -5.42 -6.99 3.49
N ALA A 198 -6.02 -7.34 2.35
CA ALA A 198 -5.29 -7.87 1.19
C ALA A 198 -5.00 -6.82 0.09
N ASP A 199 -5.69 -5.69 0.11
CA ASP A 199 -5.59 -4.72 -0.98
C ASP A 199 -4.45 -3.72 -0.77
N PRO A 200 -3.50 -3.61 -1.72
CA PRO A 200 -2.45 -2.61 -1.64
C PRO A 200 -3.02 -1.19 -1.52
N PRO A 201 -2.35 -0.24 -0.84
CA PRO A 201 -2.83 1.14 -0.72
C PRO A 201 -3.18 1.79 -2.06
N ALA A 202 -2.48 1.44 -3.13
CA ALA A 202 -2.79 1.90 -4.48
C ALA A 202 -4.18 1.44 -4.98
N PHE A 203 -4.60 0.22 -4.63
CA PHE A 203 -5.93 -0.29 -4.95
C PHE A 203 -7.00 0.42 -4.11
N GLN A 204 -6.78 0.56 -2.81
CA GLN A 204 -7.70 1.25 -1.90
C GLN A 204 -7.91 2.72 -2.32
N GLN A 205 -6.85 3.42 -2.68
CA GLN A 205 -6.92 4.79 -3.20
C GLN A 205 -7.70 4.86 -4.52
N ALA A 206 -7.47 3.93 -5.44
CA ALA A 206 -8.20 3.87 -6.70
C ALA A 206 -9.70 3.61 -6.46
N GLU A 207 -10.03 2.73 -5.51
CA GLU A 207 -11.42 2.44 -5.15
C GLU A 207 -12.10 3.66 -4.51
N LYS A 208 -11.43 4.33 -3.58
CA LYS A 208 -11.92 5.59 -3.00
C LYS A 208 -12.19 6.64 -4.08
N HIS A 209 -11.27 6.81 -5.03
CA HIS A 209 -11.45 7.76 -6.13
C HIS A 209 -12.64 7.37 -7.03
N ARG A 210 -12.85 6.08 -7.31
CA ARG A 210 -14.04 5.59 -8.04
C ARG A 210 -15.32 5.93 -7.28
N GLN A 211 -15.34 5.70 -5.97
CA GLN A 211 -16.50 6.00 -5.11
C GLN A 211 -16.79 7.50 -5.02
N ASP A 212 -15.76 8.33 -4.85
CA ASP A 212 -15.90 9.79 -4.77
C ASP A 212 -16.37 10.37 -6.11
N ALA A 213 -15.88 9.86 -7.23
CA ALA A 213 -16.37 10.23 -8.57
C ALA A 213 -17.83 9.82 -8.77
N ALA A 214 -18.22 8.62 -8.31
CA ALA A 214 -19.60 8.14 -8.38
C ALA A 214 -20.56 8.94 -7.46
N LYS A 215 -20.09 9.39 -6.29
CA LYS A 215 -20.85 10.29 -5.40
C LYS A 215 -21.06 11.66 -6.05
N ARG A 216 -19.99 12.26 -6.58
CA ARG A 216 -20.07 13.55 -7.30
C ARG A 216 -21.00 13.49 -8.51
N SER A 217 -21.00 12.40 -9.27
CA SER A 217 -21.93 12.25 -10.39
C SER A 217 -23.40 12.13 -9.93
N LYS A 218 -23.66 11.47 -8.80
CA LYS A 218 -25.00 11.39 -8.21
C LYS A 218 -25.47 12.74 -7.65
N GLU A 219 -24.60 13.47 -6.96
CA GLU A 219 -24.89 14.82 -6.46
C GLU A 219 -25.18 15.79 -7.61
N THR A 220 -24.41 15.71 -8.71
CA THR A 220 -24.64 16.54 -9.89
C THR A 220 -25.99 16.20 -10.55
N ALA A 221 -26.33 14.91 -10.66
CA ALA A 221 -27.63 14.49 -11.20
C ALA A 221 -28.81 14.95 -10.33
N VAL A 222 -28.69 14.90 -8.99
CA VAL A 222 -29.73 15.40 -8.08
C VAL A 222 -29.90 16.91 -8.19
N VAL A 223 -28.81 17.67 -8.34
CA VAL A 223 -28.87 19.13 -8.55
C VAL A 223 -29.51 19.48 -9.90
N GLU A 224 -29.20 18.73 -10.95
CA GLU A 224 -29.76 18.91 -12.30
C GLU A 224 -31.26 18.55 -12.34
N GLU A 225 -31.67 17.50 -11.63
CA GLU A 225 -33.07 17.10 -11.46
C GLU A 225 -33.86 18.16 -10.67
N THR A 226 -33.28 18.68 -9.58
CA THR A 226 -33.89 19.77 -8.77
C THR A 226 -34.05 21.07 -9.59
N LEU A 227 -33.10 21.37 -10.48
CA LEU A 227 -33.17 22.54 -11.37
C LEU A 227 -34.23 22.37 -12.47
N CYS A 228 -34.46 21.14 -12.95
CA CYS A 228 -35.53 20.84 -13.90
C CYS A 228 -36.92 20.93 -13.26
N GLU A 229 -37.06 20.53 -12.00
CA GLU A 229 -38.32 20.66 -11.24
C GLU A 229 -38.70 22.12 -11.00
N LEU A 230 -37.73 22.99 -10.66
CA LEU A 230 -37.97 24.43 -10.47
C LEU A 230 -38.36 25.16 -11.77
N ASN A 231 -37.84 24.73 -12.92
CA ASN A 231 -38.19 25.32 -14.22
C ASN A 231 -39.54 24.84 -14.76
N SER A 232 -40.13 23.79 -14.17
CA SER A 232 -41.43 23.24 -14.59
C SER A 232 -42.61 23.87 -13.85
N SER A 233 -42.39 24.56 -12.71
CA SER A 233 -43.46 25.24 -11.96
C SER A 233 -43.83 26.62 -12.48
N ASP A 234 -43.03 27.22 -13.37
CA ASP A 234 -43.25 28.59 -13.87
C ASP A 234 -44.02 28.67 -15.22
N VAL A 235 -44.58 27.56 -15.72
CA VAL A 235 -45.17 27.49 -17.08
C VAL A 235 -46.70 27.30 -17.12
N GLU A 236 -47.40 27.14 -15.99
CA GLU A 236 -48.86 26.89 -16.03
C GLU A 236 -49.78 28.13 -15.97
N ASP A 237 -49.27 29.37 -15.86
CA ASP A 237 -50.11 30.59 -15.86
C ASP A 237 -49.86 31.48 -17.10
N ASN A 238 -50.11 30.96 -18.31
CA ASN A 238 -50.47 31.83 -19.45
C ASN A 238 -51.01 31.05 -20.67
N ILE A 239 -52.30 30.70 -20.66
CA ILE A 239 -53.05 30.39 -21.88
C ILE A 239 -54.30 31.29 -21.96
N MET A 240 -54.06 32.45 -22.59
CA MET A 240 -54.90 33.25 -23.49
C MET A 240 -56.41 32.91 -23.56
N THR A 241 -57.26 33.82 -23.05
CA THR A 241 -58.71 33.84 -23.30
C THR A 241 -59.04 34.46 -24.68
N PRO A 242 -60.08 33.99 -25.42
CA PRO A 242 -60.44 34.54 -26.72
C PRO A 242 -61.26 35.84 -26.64
N TRP A 243 -60.90 36.78 -27.52
CA TRP A 243 -61.52 38.06 -27.85
C TRP A 243 -63.05 38.01 -27.97
N LYS A 244 -63.77 38.84 -27.19
CA LYS A 244 -65.15 39.25 -27.52
C LYS A 244 -65.13 40.69 -28.05
N VAL A 245 -65.51 40.82 -29.31
CA VAL A 245 -65.91 42.07 -29.96
C VAL A 245 -67.38 42.31 -29.57
N GLU A 246 -67.70 43.47 -29.02
CA GLU A 246 -69.07 43.97 -29.03
C GLU A 246 -69.08 45.49 -29.20
N VAL A 247 -69.94 45.92 -30.11
CA VAL A 247 -70.13 47.24 -30.68
C VAL A 247 -71.16 48.00 -29.83
N SER A 248 -70.96 49.29 -29.59
CA SER A 248 -72.07 50.25 -29.47
C SER A 248 -71.60 51.70 -29.67
N GLU A 249 -72.11 52.32 -30.74
CA GLU A 249 -72.22 53.76 -30.93
C GLU A 249 -73.01 54.42 -29.78
N HIS A 250 -72.70 55.68 -29.42
CA HIS A 250 -73.58 56.85 -29.60
C HIS A 250 -73.09 58.09 -28.81
N THR A 251 -73.14 59.22 -29.52
CA THR A 251 -73.05 60.65 -29.12
C THR A 251 -71.69 61.29 -28.92
#